data_AF-A0A969RBY8-F1
#
_entry.id   AF-A0A969RBY8-F1
#
_cell.length_a   1.000
_cell.length_b   1.000
_cell.length_c   1.000
_cell.angle_alpha   90.00
_cell.angle_beta   90.00
_cell.angle_gamma   90.00
#
_symmetry.space_group_name_H-M   'P 1'
#
loop_
_entity.id
_entity.type
_entity.pdbx_description
1 polymer ?
#
loop_
_entity_poly.entity_id
_entity_poly.type
_entity_poly.pdbx_seq_one_letter_code
_entity_poly.pdbx_strand_id
1 'polypeptide(L)'
;MTEFLKLFQRIAATTDLTLSEELKSQEIQHSAAQLSQTIQPCLDELYRAAVVLQELLQPCLAELAQAEAVWKSKPQIMSASAIAVREHVGHLSGYCFKLQRLKLTLIQTVTEEAKNSWQTRAETIKEKWFVDQASRNPKGVNLPDKERFIQVLNEELDSASIALGENLKESFQPIQAQLQLLQLSKVQDHLDLLDAQRCSEYEPLLSSLNLSHLYLKLEKPYSYLPDGTQNLLNTAASLLEKLTDQGFLVGNTPAKAMMKSWMGHGFLPLTWEHFSQFSKEIDVAIAQIAKAIVEDRIELILQLLNQSIQFYDDFLEQQQRYQQETPDQRQSEQNWLMTRRQDLEQVRDDAARVIDTNREF
;
A
#
# COMPACT_ATOMS: atom_id res chain seq x y z
N MET A 1 9.97 48.68 -8.98
CA MET A 1 10.14 48.73 -7.50
C MET A 1 11.50 49.30 -7.14
N THR A 2 12.58 48.72 -7.65
CA THR A 2 13.98 49.12 -7.42
C THR A 2 14.28 50.60 -7.69
N GLU A 3 13.78 51.17 -8.78
CA GLU A 3 13.99 52.59 -9.09
C GLU A 3 13.28 53.52 -8.10
N PHE A 4 12.08 53.16 -7.65
CA PHE A 4 11.37 53.92 -6.60
C PHE A 4 12.07 53.81 -5.25
N LEU A 5 12.57 52.62 -4.89
CA LEU A 5 13.38 52.42 -3.68
C LEU A 5 14.61 53.32 -3.67
N LYS A 6 15.41 53.30 -4.75
CA LYS A 6 16.60 54.16 -4.88
C LYS A 6 16.27 55.64 -4.74
N LEU A 7 15.13 56.08 -5.28
CA LEU A 7 14.69 57.46 -5.18
C LEU A 7 14.34 57.82 -3.73
N PHE A 8 13.52 57.03 -3.04
CA PHE A 8 13.16 57.28 -1.66
C PHE A 8 14.36 57.20 -0.71
N GLN A 9 15.27 56.24 -0.91
CA GLN A 9 16.53 56.16 -0.15
C GLN A 9 17.40 57.39 -0.34
N ARG A 10 17.49 57.91 -1.57
CA ARG A 10 18.23 59.15 -1.83
C ARG A 10 17.60 60.34 -1.11
N ILE A 11 16.27 60.46 -1.15
CA ILE A 11 15.57 61.55 -0.46
C ILE A 11 15.78 61.42 1.05
N ALA A 12 15.64 60.22 1.62
CA ALA A 12 15.91 59.95 3.02
C ALA A 12 17.34 60.37 3.42
N ALA A 13 18.36 59.90 2.68
CA ALA A 13 19.75 60.26 2.95
C ALA A 13 20.01 61.78 2.88
N THR A 14 19.45 62.49 1.88
CA THR A 14 19.58 63.95 1.78
C THR A 14 18.85 64.69 2.89
N THR A 15 17.78 64.09 3.43
CA THR A 15 16.99 64.63 4.53
C THR A 15 17.76 64.48 5.84
N ASP A 16 18.39 63.33 6.08
CA ASP A 16 19.23 63.07 7.26
C ASP A 16 20.49 63.94 7.28
N LEU A 17 21.13 64.16 6.13
CA LEU A 17 22.21 65.14 5.96
C LEU A 17 21.74 66.55 6.34
N THR A 18 20.52 66.93 5.95
CA THR A 18 19.95 68.25 6.26
C THR A 18 19.61 68.40 7.75
N LEU A 19 19.26 67.32 8.43
CA LEU A 19 19.00 67.29 9.87
C LEU A 19 20.29 67.33 10.72
N SER A 20 21.42 66.88 10.17
CA SER A 20 22.72 66.84 10.87
C SER A 20 23.57 68.11 10.72
N GLU A 21 23.20 69.04 9.84
CA GLU A 21 23.90 70.33 9.67
C GLU A 21 23.38 71.42 10.63
N GLU A 22 24.23 71.86 11.57
CA GLU A 22 23.92 72.90 12.58
C GLU A 22 23.69 74.31 11.99
N LEU A 23 24.13 74.57 10.75
CA LEU A 23 24.08 75.90 10.12
C LEU A 23 22.77 76.18 9.34
N LYS A 24 21.80 75.26 9.32
CA LYS A 24 20.54 75.45 8.59
C LYS A 24 19.46 76.12 9.43
N SER A 25 18.50 76.77 8.76
CA SER A 25 17.37 77.41 9.44
C SER A 25 16.45 76.39 10.11
N GLN A 26 15.76 76.81 11.18
CA GLN A 26 14.85 75.95 11.94
C GLN A 26 13.67 75.45 11.08
N GLU A 27 13.20 76.25 10.11
CA GLU A 27 12.12 75.88 9.20
C GLU A 27 12.54 74.75 8.24
N ILE A 28 13.80 74.78 7.77
CA ILE A 28 14.36 73.73 6.91
C ILE A 28 14.53 72.44 7.70
N GLN A 29 15.03 72.52 8.94
CA GLN A 29 15.14 71.36 9.82
C GLN A 29 13.76 70.76 10.14
N HIS A 30 12.76 71.60 10.41
CA HIS A 30 11.38 71.13 10.63
C HIS A 30 10.79 70.44 9.41
N SER A 31 10.97 71.04 8.22
CA SER A 31 10.51 70.45 6.95
C SER A 31 11.21 69.13 6.64
N ALA A 32 12.51 69.04 6.91
CA ALA A 32 13.28 67.80 6.77
C ALA A 32 12.79 66.72 7.74
N ALA A 33 12.51 67.07 9.00
CA ALA A 33 11.96 66.12 9.97
C ALA A 33 10.59 65.58 9.54
N GLN A 34 9.69 66.45 9.06
CA GLN A 34 8.40 66.02 8.51
C GLN A 34 8.57 65.14 7.27
N LEU A 35 9.46 65.52 6.35
CA LEU A 35 9.72 64.74 5.14
C LEU A 35 10.24 63.33 5.46
N SER A 36 11.19 63.22 6.40
CA SER A 36 11.71 61.94 6.88
C SER A 36 10.59 61.05 7.46
N GLN A 37 9.71 61.62 8.30
CA GLN A 37 8.54 60.90 8.84
C GLN A 37 7.56 60.42 7.75
N THR A 38 7.42 61.15 6.64
CA THR A 38 6.53 60.74 5.54
C THR A 38 7.16 59.75 4.56
N ILE A 39 8.50 59.68 4.48
CA ILE A 39 9.21 58.77 3.57
C ILE A 39 9.34 57.37 4.16
N GLN A 40 9.52 57.24 5.47
CA GLN A 40 9.72 55.93 6.10
C GLN A 40 8.56 54.95 5.81
N PRO A 41 7.27 55.33 5.93
CA PRO A 41 6.16 54.44 5.57
C PRO A 41 6.17 54.00 4.10
N CYS A 42 6.67 54.84 3.19
CA CYS A 42 6.80 54.50 1.77
C CYS A 42 7.89 53.44 1.55
N LEU A 43 9.03 53.56 2.24
CA LEU A 43 10.10 52.55 2.22
C LEU A 43 9.60 51.22 2.79
N ASP A 44 8.96 51.26 3.96
CA ASP A 44 8.40 50.07 4.63
C ASP A 44 7.41 49.32 3.72
N GLU A 45 6.55 50.04 3.01
CA GLU A 45 5.59 49.43 2.09
C GLU A 45 6.29 48.83 0.85
N LEU A 46 7.34 49.46 0.33
CA LEU A 46 8.13 48.89 -0.77
C LEU A 46 8.83 47.59 -0.35
N TYR A 47 9.40 47.57 0.87
CA TYR A 47 10.02 46.36 1.41
C TYR A 47 8.99 45.24 1.64
N ARG A 48 7.83 45.57 2.24
CA ARG A 48 6.74 44.61 2.44
C ARG A 48 6.23 44.06 1.11
N ALA A 49 6.02 44.93 0.12
CA ALA A 49 5.58 44.53 -1.20
C ALA A 49 6.59 43.58 -1.88
N ALA A 50 7.89 43.80 -1.70
CA ALA A 50 8.93 42.91 -2.21
C ALA A 50 8.90 41.53 -1.54
N VAL A 51 8.71 41.46 -0.22
CA VAL A 51 8.55 40.19 0.51
C VAL A 51 7.32 39.43 0.03
N VAL A 52 6.16 40.09 -0.02
CA VAL A 52 4.91 39.48 -0.50
C VAL A 52 5.07 38.99 -1.94
N LEU A 53 5.75 39.76 -2.81
CA LEU A 53 6.01 39.35 -4.18
C LEU A 53 6.88 38.08 -4.23
N GLN A 54 7.92 37.95 -3.41
CA GLN A 54 8.72 36.73 -3.35
C GLN A 54 7.89 35.52 -2.92
N GLU A 55 7.02 35.67 -1.91
CA GLU A 55 6.15 34.60 -1.44
C GLU A 55 5.18 34.15 -2.54
N LEU A 56 4.59 35.11 -3.27
CA LEU A 56 3.68 34.82 -4.38
C LEU A 56 4.38 34.22 -5.61
N LEU A 57 5.68 34.43 -5.79
CA LEU A 57 6.45 33.86 -6.89
C LEU A 57 6.78 32.37 -6.68
N GLN A 58 6.88 31.89 -5.44
CA GLN A 58 7.21 30.50 -5.14
C GLN A 58 6.29 29.48 -5.84
N PRO A 59 4.95 29.57 -5.75
CA PRO A 59 4.07 28.64 -6.46
C PRO A 59 4.24 28.74 -7.99
N CYS A 60 4.47 29.93 -8.54
CA CYS A 60 4.72 30.09 -9.97
C CYS A 60 6.01 29.39 -10.44
N LEU A 61 7.08 29.49 -9.64
CA LEU A 61 8.35 28.81 -9.92
C LEU A 61 8.21 27.28 -9.79
N ALA A 62 7.42 26.81 -8.83
CA ALA A 62 7.15 25.38 -8.66
C ALA A 62 6.38 24.80 -9.85
N GLU A 63 5.31 25.48 -10.29
CA GLU A 63 4.53 25.10 -11.47
C GLU A 63 5.38 25.09 -12.75
N LEU A 64 6.27 26.08 -12.90
CA LEU A 64 7.18 26.11 -14.05
C LEU A 64 8.20 24.96 -14.01
N ALA A 65 8.77 24.67 -12.84
CA ALA A 65 9.68 23.54 -12.66
C ALA A 65 9.00 22.19 -12.95
N GLN A 66 7.72 22.06 -12.61
CA GLN A 66 6.90 20.91 -12.94
C GLN A 66 6.66 20.79 -14.45
N ALA A 67 6.28 21.88 -15.12
CA ALA A 67 6.13 21.90 -16.58
C ALA A 67 7.43 21.52 -17.31
N GLU A 68 8.58 21.95 -16.78
CA GLU A 68 9.89 21.53 -17.30
C GLU A 68 10.18 20.04 -17.06
N ALA A 69 9.81 19.50 -15.90
CA ALA A 69 9.97 18.08 -15.63
C ALA A 69 9.15 17.24 -16.62
N VAL A 70 7.91 17.65 -16.90
CA VAL A 70 7.06 17.05 -17.95
C VAL A 70 7.73 17.17 -19.31
N TRP A 71 8.24 18.35 -19.69
CA TRP A 71 8.91 18.52 -20.97
C TRP A 71 10.16 17.64 -21.10
N LYS A 72 10.93 17.46 -20.03
CA LYS A 72 12.13 16.60 -19.98
C LYS A 72 11.79 15.10 -20.05
N SER A 73 10.64 14.67 -19.53
CA SER A 73 10.21 13.27 -19.58
C SER A 73 9.74 12.85 -20.98
N LYS A 74 9.16 13.77 -21.77
CA LYS A 74 8.70 13.51 -23.15
C LYS A 74 9.69 12.71 -24.00
N PRO A 75 10.96 13.14 -24.21
CA PRO A 75 11.91 12.38 -25.02
C PRO A 75 12.24 10.99 -24.47
N GLN A 76 12.26 10.85 -23.14
CA GLN A 76 12.52 9.56 -22.47
C GLN A 76 11.37 8.59 -22.74
N ILE A 77 10.13 9.03 -22.53
CA ILE A 77 8.92 8.25 -22.81
C ILE A 77 8.82 7.87 -24.29
N MET A 78 9.11 8.80 -25.20
CA MET A 78 9.12 8.52 -26.65
C MET A 78 10.20 7.51 -27.05
N SER A 79 11.33 7.48 -26.35
CA SER A 79 12.43 6.56 -26.65
C SER A 79 12.19 5.12 -26.17
N ALA A 80 11.24 4.91 -25.25
CA ALA A 80 10.85 3.59 -24.79
C ALA A 80 10.24 2.76 -25.93
N SER A 81 10.56 1.47 -26.00
CA SER A 81 10.05 0.60 -27.07
C SER A 81 8.57 0.27 -26.86
N ALA A 82 7.70 0.87 -27.68
CA ALA A 82 6.26 0.58 -27.68
C ALA A 82 5.95 -0.92 -27.86
N ILE A 83 6.75 -1.61 -28.68
CA ILE A 83 6.60 -3.05 -28.94
C ILE A 83 6.93 -3.83 -27.66
N ALA A 84 8.04 -3.51 -26.98
CA ALA A 84 8.42 -4.18 -25.75
C ALA A 84 7.40 -3.96 -24.62
N VAL A 85 6.84 -2.75 -24.51
CA VAL A 85 5.77 -2.44 -23.55
C VAL A 85 4.52 -3.29 -23.85
N ARG A 86 4.08 -3.36 -25.11
CA ARG A 86 2.92 -4.17 -25.52
C ARG A 86 3.15 -5.67 -25.31
N GLU A 87 4.34 -6.17 -25.61
CA GLU A 87 4.71 -7.56 -25.32
C GLU A 87 4.61 -7.85 -23.82
N HIS A 88 5.10 -6.93 -22.98
CA HIS A 88 5.01 -7.05 -21.53
C HIS A 88 3.55 -7.04 -21.06
N VAL A 89 2.71 -6.13 -21.56
CA VAL A 89 1.26 -6.13 -21.32
C VAL A 89 0.63 -7.47 -21.72
N GLY A 90 1.03 -8.05 -22.86
CA GLY A 90 0.60 -9.36 -23.31
C GLY A 90 0.96 -10.47 -22.32
N HIS A 91 2.18 -10.45 -21.78
CA HIS A 91 2.62 -11.39 -20.75
C HIS A 91 1.82 -11.25 -19.45
N LEU A 92 1.64 -10.01 -18.95
CA LEU A 92 0.87 -9.73 -17.75
C LEU A 92 -0.59 -10.18 -17.91
N SER A 93 -1.23 -9.78 -19.01
CA SER A 93 -2.63 -10.13 -19.31
C SER A 93 -2.83 -11.64 -19.47
N GLY A 94 -1.92 -12.30 -20.19
CA GLY A 94 -1.95 -13.76 -20.34
C GLY A 94 -1.81 -14.47 -18.99
N TYR A 95 -0.99 -13.93 -18.09
CA TYR A 95 -0.84 -14.48 -16.75
C TYR A 95 -2.05 -14.20 -15.85
N CYS A 96 -2.70 -13.04 -15.94
CA CYS A 96 -3.98 -12.77 -15.26
C CYS A 96 -5.02 -13.85 -15.59
N PHE A 97 -5.19 -14.15 -16.89
CA PHE A 97 -6.11 -15.19 -17.33
C PHE A 97 -5.72 -16.58 -16.82
N LYS A 98 -4.42 -16.91 -16.87
CA LYS A 98 -3.89 -18.17 -16.34
C LYS A 98 -4.16 -18.30 -14.83
N LEU A 99 -3.93 -17.25 -14.05
CA LEU A 99 -4.19 -17.24 -12.60
C LEU A 99 -5.66 -17.42 -12.27
N GLN A 100 -6.56 -16.73 -12.99
CA GLN A 100 -8.01 -16.90 -12.80
C GLN A 100 -8.43 -18.35 -13.04
N ARG A 101 -7.88 -19.00 -14.08
CA ARG A 101 -8.15 -20.42 -14.35
C ARG A 101 -7.56 -21.33 -13.27
N LEU A 102 -6.33 -21.05 -12.84
CA LEU A 102 -5.63 -21.82 -11.81
C LEU A 102 -6.31 -21.69 -10.43
N LYS A 103 -6.95 -20.56 -10.13
CA LYS A 103 -7.62 -20.31 -8.84
C LYS A 103 -8.54 -21.45 -8.43
N LEU A 104 -9.44 -21.86 -9.33
CA LEU A 104 -10.40 -22.94 -9.04
C LEU A 104 -9.71 -24.29 -8.84
N THR A 105 -8.75 -24.62 -9.70
CA THR A 105 -7.96 -25.85 -9.58
C THR A 105 -7.19 -25.87 -8.27
N LEU A 106 -6.56 -24.76 -7.88
CA LEU A 106 -5.78 -24.66 -6.65
C LEU A 106 -6.65 -24.82 -5.40
N ILE A 107 -7.81 -24.16 -5.36
CA ILE A 107 -8.79 -24.33 -4.28
C ILE A 107 -9.20 -25.79 -4.16
N GLN A 108 -9.51 -26.43 -5.30
CA GLN A 108 -9.93 -27.83 -5.31
C GLN A 108 -8.82 -28.75 -4.80
N THR A 109 -7.62 -28.65 -5.37
CA THR A 109 -6.46 -29.49 -5.00
C THR A 109 -6.12 -29.35 -3.52
N VAL A 110 -5.91 -28.13 -3.03
CA VAL A 110 -5.55 -27.90 -1.63
C VAL A 110 -6.65 -28.40 -0.69
N THR A 111 -7.92 -28.15 -1.03
CA THR A 111 -9.05 -28.59 -0.20
C THR A 111 -9.16 -30.12 -0.15
N GLU A 112 -8.99 -30.79 -1.28
CA GLU A 112 -9.09 -32.25 -1.38
C GLU A 112 -7.92 -32.93 -0.65
N GLU A 113 -6.70 -32.45 -0.83
CA GLU A 113 -5.53 -32.92 -0.10
C GLU A 113 -5.68 -32.71 1.41
N ALA A 114 -6.13 -31.53 1.84
CA ALA A 114 -6.29 -31.23 3.26
C ALA A 114 -7.41 -32.08 3.90
N LYS A 115 -8.52 -32.30 3.20
CA LYS A 115 -9.58 -33.22 3.65
C LYS A 115 -9.09 -34.67 3.74
N ASN A 116 -8.41 -35.17 2.72
CA ASN A 116 -7.86 -36.53 2.74
C ASN A 116 -6.86 -36.72 3.88
N SER A 117 -6.04 -35.69 4.13
CA SER A 117 -5.10 -35.61 5.24
C SER A 117 -5.82 -35.69 6.60
N TRP A 118 -6.91 -34.93 6.80
CA TRP A 118 -7.71 -35.00 8.03
C TRP A 118 -8.46 -36.32 8.18
N GLN A 119 -9.07 -36.84 7.12
CA GLN A 119 -9.80 -38.10 7.13
C GLN A 119 -8.91 -39.28 7.51
N THR A 120 -7.66 -39.29 7.03
CA THR A 120 -6.66 -40.30 7.41
C THR A 120 -6.35 -40.25 8.92
N ARG A 121 -6.23 -39.03 9.48
CA ARG A 121 -6.05 -38.84 10.93
C ARG A 121 -7.29 -39.24 11.72
N ALA A 122 -8.47 -38.86 11.25
CA ALA A 122 -9.74 -39.20 11.86
C ALA A 122 -9.96 -40.72 11.92
N GLU A 123 -9.58 -41.45 10.87
CA GLU A 123 -9.62 -42.93 10.87
C GLU A 123 -8.58 -43.52 11.84
N THR A 124 -7.40 -42.91 11.94
CA THR A 124 -6.39 -43.32 12.95
C THR A 124 -6.91 -43.12 14.38
N ILE A 125 -7.58 -41.99 14.64
CA ILE A 125 -8.23 -41.70 15.92
C ILE A 125 -9.35 -42.71 16.19
N LYS A 126 -10.18 -43.03 15.19
CA LYS A 126 -11.23 -44.05 15.26
C LYS A 126 -10.69 -45.40 15.70
N GLU A 127 -9.70 -45.92 14.99
CA GLU A 127 -9.11 -47.24 15.26
C GLU A 127 -8.48 -47.32 16.65
N LYS A 128 -7.87 -46.23 17.11
CA LYS A 128 -7.21 -46.17 18.43
C LYS A 128 -8.20 -46.07 19.59
N TRP A 129 -9.20 -45.21 19.45
CA TRP A 129 -10.02 -44.76 20.58
C TRP A 129 -11.45 -45.29 20.57
N PHE A 130 -12.00 -45.63 19.41
CA PHE A 130 -13.41 -46.00 19.24
C PHE A 130 -13.60 -47.45 18.77
N VAL A 131 -12.52 -48.19 18.55
CA VAL A 131 -12.54 -49.63 18.21
C VAL A 131 -11.78 -50.43 19.28
N ASP A 132 -12.39 -51.51 19.76
CA ASP A 132 -11.70 -52.51 20.58
C ASP A 132 -10.78 -53.35 19.68
N GLN A 133 -9.47 -53.34 19.95
CA GLN A 133 -8.48 -54.04 19.13
C GLN A 133 -8.57 -55.57 19.24
N ALA A 134 -9.08 -56.11 20.36
CA ALA A 134 -9.23 -57.54 20.57
C ALA A 134 -10.53 -58.08 19.97
N SER A 135 -11.62 -57.32 20.06
CA SER A 135 -12.95 -57.80 19.64
C SER A 135 -13.48 -57.14 18.37
N ARG A 136 -12.80 -56.11 17.84
CA ARG A 136 -13.27 -55.23 16.76
C ARG A 136 -14.64 -54.59 16.98
N ASN A 137 -15.11 -54.57 18.23
CA ASN A 137 -16.40 -53.97 18.56
C ASN A 137 -16.23 -52.46 18.79
N PRO A 138 -17.28 -51.65 18.50
CA PRO A 138 -17.29 -50.26 18.88
C PRO A 138 -17.10 -50.11 20.40
N LYS A 139 -16.18 -49.24 20.80
CA LYS A 139 -16.01 -48.78 22.18
C LYS A 139 -16.13 -47.27 22.25
N GLY A 140 -16.37 -46.73 23.44
CA GLY A 140 -16.33 -45.29 23.65
C GLY A 140 -15.14 -44.88 24.51
N VAL A 141 -14.80 -43.59 24.48
CA VAL A 141 -13.76 -43.01 25.35
C VAL A 141 -14.36 -42.76 26.73
N ASN A 142 -13.94 -43.56 27.70
CA ASN A 142 -14.39 -43.48 29.08
C ASN A 142 -13.71 -42.33 29.84
N LEU A 143 -14.29 -41.93 30.97
CA LEU A 143 -13.82 -40.79 31.78
C LEU A 143 -12.29 -40.76 32.04
N PRO A 144 -11.62 -41.87 32.42
CA PRO A 144 -10.18 -41.87 32.71
C PRO A 144 -9.31 -41.61 31.48
N ASP A 145 -9.84 -41.92 30.29
CA ASP A 145 -9.13 -41.84 29.01
C ASP A 145 -9.39 -40.52 28.28
N LYS A 146 -10.36 -39.71 28.74
CA LYS A 146 -10.80 -38.47 28.08
C LYS A 146 -9.67 -37.45 27.97
N GLU A 147 -8.92 -37.21 29.04
CA GLU A 147 -7.83 -36.22 29.04
C GLU A 147 -6.73 -36.59 28.03
N ARG A 148 -6.35 -37.86 28.01
CA ARG A 148 -5.38 -38.38 27.03
C ARG A 148 -5.91 -38.34 25.61
N PHE A 149 -7.21 -38.62 25.41
CA PHE A 149 -7.86 -38.48 24.10
C PHE A 149 -7.83 -37.03 23.61
N ILE A 150 -8.15 -36.06 24.47
CA ILE A 150 -8.11 -34.63 24.16
C ILE A 150 -6.69 -34.20 23.77
N GLN A 151 -5.68 -34.64 24.51
CA GLN A 151 -4.28 -34.34 24.18
C GLN A 151 -3.92 -34.85 22.78
N VAL A 152 -4.23 -36.12 22.47
CA VAL A 152 -3.98 -36.69 21.15
C VAL A 152 -4.76 -35.95 20.06
N LEU A 153 -6.01 -35.58 20.32
CA LEU A 153 -6.80 -34.82 19.36
C LEU A 153 -6.19 -33.45 19.05
N ASN A 154 -5.69 -32.74 20.06
CA ASN A 154 -4.99 -31.47 19.87
C ASN A 154 -3.72 -31.65 19.05
N GLU A 155 -2.89 -32.64 19.37
CA GLU A 155 -1.68 -32.96 18.61
C GLU A 155 -1.98 -33.26 17.13
N GLU A 156 -3.08 -33.97 16.84
CA GLU A 156 -3.51 -34.29 15.48
C GLU A 156 -4.05 -33.05 14.73
N LEU A 157 -4.74 -32.15 15.43
CA LEU A 157 -5.24 -30.89 14.85
C LEU A 157 -4.09 -29.93 14.55
N ASP A 158 -3.11 -29.80 15.45
CA ASP A 158 -1.88 -29.05 15.21
C ASP A 158 -1.13 -29.62 14.00
N SER A 159 -1.02 -30.95 13.92
CA SER A 159 -0.41 -31.64 12.78
C SER A 159 -1.18 -31.43 11.47
N ALA A 160 -2.51 -31.38 11.52
CA ALA A 160 -3.35 -31.08 10.36
C ALA A 160 -3.18 -29.62 9.90
N SER A 161 -3.06 -28.69 10.85
CA SER A 161 -2.78 -27.28 10.58
C SER A 161 -1.43 -27.08 9.89
N ILE A 162 -0.37 -27.74 10.39
CA ILE A 162 0.96 -27.70 9.79
C ILE A 162 0.92 -28.28 8.38
N ALA A 163 0.27 -29.43 8.18
CA ALA A 163 0.14 -30.05 6.87
C ALA A 163 -0.61 -29.16 5.87
N LEU A 164 -1.69 -28.49 6.29
CA LEU A 164 -2.38 -27.51 5.44
C LEU A 164 -1.46 -26.35 5.04
N GLY A 165 -0.65 -25.85 5.97
CA GLY A 165 0.32 -24.79 5.70
C GLY A 165 1.36 -25.18 4.64
N GLU A 166 1.94 -26.38 4.75
CA GLU A 166 2.90 -26.89 3.76
C GLU A 166 2.22 -27.16 2.40
N ASN A 167 1.04 -27.78 2.38
CA ASN A 167 0.30 -28.01 1.13
C ASN A 167 0.00 -26.70 0.39
N LEU A 168 -0.42 -25.65 1.12
CA LEU A 168 -0.64 -24.31 0.55
C LEU A 168 0.65 -23.72 -0.01
N LYS A 169 1.75 -23.81 0.74
CA LYS A 169 3.05 -23.30 0.32
C LYS A 169 3.55 -23.99 -0.95
N GLU A 170 3.52 -25.31 -1.00
CA GLU A 170 3.88 -26.10 -2.19
C GLU A 170 3.00 -25.72 -3.38
N SER A 171 1.70 -25.57 -3.15
CA SER A 171 0.71 -25.13 -4.14
C SER A 171 0.99 -23.74 -4.71
N PHE A 172 1.58 -22.83 -3.93
CA PHE A 172 1.96 -21.49 -4.40
C PHE A 172 3.32 -21.40 -5.09
N GLN A 173 4.20 -22.41 -4.96
CA GLN A 173 5.54 -22.36 -5.58
C GLN A 173 5.52 -22.12 -7.09
N PRO A 174 4.66 -22.79 -7.90
CA PRO A 174 4.60 -22.54 -9.33
C PRO A 174 4.14 -21.11 -9.66
N ILE A 175 3.28 -20.52 -8.82
CA ILE A 175 2.83 -19.13 -8.97
C ILE A 175 3.99 -18.19 -8.69
N GLN A 176 4.72 -18.40 -7.60
CA GLN A 176 5.91 -17.61 -7.24
C GLN A 176 6.97 -17.64 -8.34
N ALA A 177 7.30 -18.82 -8.88
CA ALA A 177 8.27 -18.96 -9.96
C ALA A 177 7.82 -18.21 -11.22
N GLN A 178 6.54 -18.25 -11.56
CA GLN A 178 6.01 -17.54 -12.73
C GLN A 178 6.00 -16.01 -12.51
N LEU A 179 5.70 -15.53 -11.31
CA LEU A 179 5.77 -14.10 -10.97
C LEU A 179 7.18 -13.53 -11.17
N GLN A 180 8.21 -14.29 -10.83
CA GLN A 180 9.61 -13.89 -11.07
C GLN A 180 9.90 -13.75 -12.57
N LEU A 181 9.34 -14.63 -13.40
CA LEU A 181 9.51 -14.59 -14.85
C LEU A 181 8.79 -13.42 -15.52
N LEU A 182 7.79 -12.82 -14.87
CA LEU A 182 7.10 -11.64 -15.41
C LEU A 182 7.98 -10.40 -15.40
N GLN A 183 9.07 -10.36 -14.65
CA GLN A 183 9.99 -9.20 -14.62
C GLN A 183 9.25 -7.89 -14.30
N LEU A 184 8.44 -7.88 -13.23
CA LEU A 184 7.67 -6.71 -12.80
C LEU A 184 8.55 -5.48 -12.48
N SER A 185 9.85 -5.65 -12.28
CA SER A 185 10.80 -4.53 -12.20
C SER A 185 10.79 -3.66 -13.45
N LYS A 186 10.43 -4.20 -14.62
CA LYS A 186 10.26 -3.41 -15.84
C LYS A 186 9.13 -2.38 -15.73
N VAL A 187 8.15 -2.59 -14.86
CA VAL A 187 7.11 -1.58 -14.59
C VAL A 187 7.74 -0.37 -13.92
N GLN A 188 8.60 -0.61 -12.92
CA GLN A 188 9.40 0.43 -12.26
C GLN A 188 10.27 1.19 -13.28
N ASP A 189 10.98 0.48 -14.15
CA ASP A 189 11.86 1.11 -15.15
C ASP A 189 11.10 2.12 -16.05
N HIS A 190 9.82 1.87 -16.34
CA HIS A 190 8.99 2.79 -17.14
C HIS A 190 8.33 3.88 -16.28
N LEU A 191 8.00 3.60 -15.02
CA LEU A 191 7.54 4.61 -14.06
C LEU A 191 8.62 5.66 -13.84
N ASP A 192 9.89 5.26 -13.76
CA ASP A 192 11.03 6.15 -13.57
C ASP A 192 11.27 7.10 -14.77
N LEU A 193 10.61 6.87 -15.90
CA LEU A 193 10.62 7.78 -17.06
C LEU A 193 9.62 8.92 -16.94
N LEU A 194 8.66 8.85 -16.01
CA LEU A 194 7.65 9.88 -15.80
C LEU A 194 8.22 11.04 -14.98
N ASP A 195 7.53 12.19 -15.03
CA ASP A 195 7.81 13.28 -14.09
C ASP A 195 7.29 12.94 -12.68
N ALA A 196 7.84 13.61 -11.67
CA ALA A 196 7.56 13.31 -10.26
C ALA A 196 6.06 13.39 -9.89
N GLN A 197 5.30 14.28 -10.52
CA GLN A 197 3.87 14.39 -10.26
C GLN A 197 3.16 13.14 -10.76
N ARG A 198 3.42 12.74 -12.01
CA ARG A 198 2.84 11.52 -12.58
C ARG A 198 3.28 10.28 -11.83
N CYS A 199 4.54 10.19 -11.39
CA CYS A 199 4.98 9.09 -10.51
C CYS A 199 4.14 9.00 -9.23
N SER A 200 3.80 10.13 -8.62
CA SER A 200 3.00 10.16 -7.38
C SER A 200 1.56 9.65 -7.58
N GLU A 201 1.00 9.75 -8.78
CA GLU A 201 -0.31 9.17 -9.13
C GLU A 201 -0.27 7.64 -9.03
N TYR A 202 0.90 7.02 -9.22
CA TYR A 202 1.13 5.58 -9.18
C TYR A 202 1.82 5.12 -7.87
N GLU A 203 1.86 5.95 -6.82
CA GLU A 203 2.43 5.57 -5.51
C GLU A 203 1.87 4.24 -4.95
N PRO A 204 0.55 3.94 -5.07
CA PRO A 204 0.02 2.64 -4.65
C PRO A 204 0.62 1.46 -5.43
N LEU A 205 0.89 1.64 -6.73
CA LEU A 205 1.53 0.63 -7.58
C LEU A 205 3.02 0.49 -7.22
N LEU A 206 3.73 1.59 -7.01
CA LEU A 206 5.13 1.57 -6.55
C LEU A 206 5.27 0.79 -5.24
N SER A 207 4.37 1.03 -4.30
CA SER A 207 4.31 0.30 -3.03
C SER A 207 4.04 -1.20 -3.23
N SER A 208 3.21 -1.58 -4.20
CA SER A 208 2.86 -2.98 -4.48
C SER A 208 3.89 -3.73 -5.33
N LEU A 209 4.72 -3.02 -6.11
CA LEU A 209 5.85 -3.57 -6.84
C LEU A 209 6.96 -4.08 -5.91
N ASN A 210 6.98 -3.67 -4.64
CA ASN A 210 7.79 -4.33 -3.63
C ASN A 210 7.19 -5.71 -3.27
N LEU A 211 7.61 -6.71 -4.05
CA LEU A 211 7.10 -8.07 -3.94
C LEU A 211 7.51 -8.80 -2.65
N SER A 212 8.38 -8.23 -1.80
CA SER A 212 8.85 -8.91 -0.59
C SER A 212 7.70 -9.34 0.33
N HIS A 213 6.71 -8.46 0.53
CA HIS A 213 5.56 -8.79 1.37
C HIS A 213 4.64 -9.83 0.72
N LEU A 214 4.44 -9.75 -0.60
CA LEU A 214 3.67 -10.73 -1.36
C LEU A 214 4.34 -12.11 -1.33
N TYR A 215 5.65 -12.19 -1.58
CA TYR A 215 6.40 -13.45 -1.53
C TYR A 215 6.38 -14.06 -0.13
N LEU A 216 6.51 -13.25 0.91
CA LEU A 216 6.40 -13.72 2.29
C LEU A 216 5.00 -14.31 2.59
N LYS A 217 3.94 -13.68 2.07
CA LYS A 217 2.56 -14.18 2.15
C LYS A 217 2.32 -15.49 1.38
N LEU A 218 3.07 -15.74 0.31
CA LEU A 218 3.01 -16.98 -0.48
C LEU A 218 3.86 -18.10 0.15
N GLU A 219 5.02 -17.75 0.73
CA GLU A 219 5.94 -18.69 1.37
C GLU A 219 5.40 -19.16 2.74
N LYS A 220 4.74 -18.25 3.47
CA LYS A 220 4.18 -18.51 4.81
C LYS A 220 2.67 -18.25 4.83
N PRO A 221 1.87 -18.97 4.03
CA PRO A 221 0.46 -18.66 3.84
C PRO A 221 -0.35 -18.70 5.15
N TYR A 222 0.02 -19.61 6.04
CA TYR A 222 -0.63 -19.80 7.33
C TYR A 222 -0.24 -18.76 8.40
N SER A 223 0.90 -18.10 8.26
CA SER A 223 1.33 -17.03 9.17
C SER A 223 0.65 -15.69 8.86
N TYR A 224 0.07 -15.55 7.67
CA TYR A 224 -0.57 -14.32 7.19
C TYR A 224 -2.03 -14.58 6.80
N LEU A 225 -2.82 -14.97 7.77
CA LEU A 225 -4.21 -15.32 7.55
C LEU A 225 -5.04 -14.11 7.05
N PRO A 226 -5.90 -14.28 6.03
CA PRO A 226 -6.81 -13.23 5.58
C PRO A 226 -7.82 -12.83 6.67
N ASP A 227 -8.30 -11.59 6.60
CA ASP A 227 -9.35 -11.10 7.50
C ASP A 227 -10.59 -12.00 7.44
N GLY A 228 -11.18 -12.29 8.60
CA GLY A 228 -12.35 -13.16 8.73
C GLY A 228 -12.05 -14.66 8.88
N THR A 229 -10.82 -15.12 8.59
CA THR A 229 -10.41 -16.51 8.89
C THR A 229 -10.21 -16.76 10.39
N GLN A 230 -9.97 -15.71 11.20
CA GLN A 230 -9.90 -15.82 12.65
C GLN A 230 -11.21 -16.37 13.25
N ASN A 231 -12.36 -16.03 12.68
CA ASN A 231 -13.64 -16.58 13.12
C ASN A 231 -13.75 -18.09 12.83
N LEU A 232 -13.10 -18.58 11.77
CA LEU A 232 -13.05 -20.01 11.44
C LEU A 232 -12.14 -20.77 12.41
N LEU A 233 -10.98 -20.19 12.76
CA LEU A 233 -10.10 -20.72 13.80
C LEU A 233 -10.79 -20.72 15.17
N ASN A 234 -11.47 -19.63 15.52
CA ASN A 234 -12.25 -19.55 16.75
C ASN A 234 -13.42 -20.54 16.73
N THR A 235 -13.98 -20.84 15.56
CA THR A 235 -14.99 -21.90 15.44
C THR A 235 -14.36 -23.25 15.77
N ALA A 236 -13.25 -23.63 15.14
CA ALA A 236 -12.54 -24.88 15.44
C ALA A 236 -12.10 -24.98 16.91
N ALA A 237 -11.59 -23.89 17.49
CA ALA A 237 -11.26 -23.82 18.92
C ALA A 237 -12.52 -23.98 19.80
N SER A 238 -13.64 -23.34 19.44
CA SER A 238 -14.91 -23.54 20.15
C SER A 238 -15.45 -24.96 20.00
N LEU A 239 -15.15 -25.67 18.90
CA LEU A 239 -15.52 -27.08 18.72
C LEU A 239 -14.69 -27.99 19.61
N LEU A 240 -13.41 -27.67 19.81
CA LEU A 240 -12.57 -28.32 20.81
C LEU A 240 -13.09 -28.04 22.22
N GLU A 241 -13.46 -26.80 22.53
CA GLU A 241 -14.10 -26.46 23.81
C GLU A 241 -15.41 -27.22 24.03
N LYS A 242 -16.21 -27.47 22.98
CA LYS A 242 -17.41 -28.33 23.04
C LYS A 242 -17.10 -29.79 23.42
N LEU A 243 -15.88 -30.28 23.16
CA LEU A 243 -15.42 -31.62 23.56
C LEU A 243 -14.82 -31.64 24.98
N THR A 244 -14.28 -30.51 25.45
CA THR A 244 -13.60 -30.39 26.74
C THR A 244 -14.48 -29.71 27.79
N ASP A 245 -15.33 -30.48 28.45
CA ASP A 245 -16.09 -30.00 29.62
C ASP A 245 -15.19 -29.86 30.86
N GLN A 246 -14.39 -28.80 30.93
CA GLN A 246 -13.97 -28.23 32.22
C GLN A 246 -14.52 -26.81 32.31
N GLY A 247 -15.57 -26.64 33.11
CA GLY A 247 -16.29 -25.38 33.23
C GLY A 247 -15.42 -24.23 33.76
N PHE A 248 -15.38 -23.13 33.03
CA PHE A 248 -15.47 -21.76 33.57
C PHE A 248 -15.81 -20.74 32.45
N LEU A 249 -16.90 -19.99 32.67
CA LEU A 249 -17.34 -18.71 32.08
C LEU A 249 -17.97 -18.60 30.66
N VAL A 250 -19.30 -18.43 30.70
CA VAL A 250 -20.17 -17.42 30.03
C VAL A 250 -20.20 -17.27 28.50
N GLY A 251 -21.34 -17.69 27.91
CA GLY A 251 -21.90 -17.12 26.69
C GLY A 251 -23.03 -17.99 26.10
N ASN A 252 -24.20 -17.43 25.81
CA ASN A 252 -25.32 -18.16 25.19
C ASN A 252 -25.06 -18.38 23.69
N THR A 253 -24.48 -19.52 23.33
CA THR A 253 -24.33 -19.99 21.94
C THR A 253 -25.10 -21.30 21.70
N PRO A 254 -25.39 -21.68 20.44
CA PRO A 254 -25.99 -22.97 20.06
C PRO A 254 -25.25 -24.19 20.65
N ALA A 255 -23.98 -24.03 21.01
CA ALA A 255 -23.16 -24.97 21.76
C ALA A 255 -23.79 -25.41 23.09
N LYS A 256 -24.43 -24.48 23.82
CA LYS A 256 -25.03 -24.75 25.14
C LYS A 256 -26.26 -25.65 25.05
N ALA A 257 -26.98 -25.63 23.93
CA ALA A 257 -28.13 -26.50 23.68
C ALA A 257 -27.69 -27.95 23.35
N MET A 258 -26.58 -28.10 22.63
CA MET A 258 -26.00 -29.40 22.30
C MET A 258 -25.29 -30.03 23.52
N MET A 259 -24.60 -29.22 24.32
CA MET A 259 -24.04 -29.60 25.61
C MET A 259 -25.11 -30.01 26.63
N LYS A 260 -26.28 -29.35 26.67
CA LYS A 260 -27.39 -29.77 27.55
C LYS A 260 -27.97 -31.14 27.15
N SER A 261 -27.82 -31.52 25.87
CA SER A 261 -28.14 -32.84 25.34
C SER A 261 -27.07 -33.90 25.71
N TRP A 262 -25.78 -33.54 25.68
CA TRP A 262 -24.68 -34.46 26.03
C TRP A 262 -24.45 -34.59 27.55
N MET A 263 -24.57 -33.50 28.30
CA MET A 263 -24.38 -33.42 29.76
C MET A 263 -25.60 -33.84 30.59
N GLY A 264 -26.76 -34.10 29.98
CA GLY A 264 -27.83 -34.85 30.67
C GLY A 264 -27.35 -36.23 31.18
N HIS A 265 -26.18 -36.68 30.72
CA HIS A 265 -25.55 -37.95 31.04
C HIS A 265 -24.05 -37.81 31.35
N GLY A 266 -23.67 -37.03 32.38
CA GLY A 266 -22.27 -36.79 32.81
C GLY A 266 -21.40 -38.01 33.16
N PHE A 267 -21.84 -39.24 32.89
CA PHE A 267 -21.13 -40.50 33.07
C PHE A 267 -20.97 -41.32 31.78
N LEU A 268 -21.50 -40.87 30.63
CA LEU A 268 -21.46 -41.67 29.41
C LEU A 268 -20.11 -41.54 28.66
N PRO A 269 -19.66 -42.63 28.03
CA PRO A 269 -18.50 -42.61 27.15
C PRO A 269 -18.71 -41.70 25.95
N LEU A 270 -17.65 -41.02 25.49
CA LEU A 270 -17.66 -40.35 24.19
C LEU A 270 -17.77 -41.43 23.10
N THR A 271 -18.80 -41.36 22.26
CA THR A 271 -19.03 -42.33 21.18
C THR A 271 -18.42 -41.86 19.86
N TRP A 272 -18.25 -42.80 18.93
CA TRP A 272 -17.81 -42.51 17.56
C TRP A 272 -18.71 -41.50 16.86
N GLU A 273 -20.03 -41.53 17.09
CA GLU A 273 -20.97 -40.62 16.44
C GLU A 273 -20.69 -39.15 16.78
N HIS A 274 -20.37 -38.86 18.05
CA HIS A 274 -19.98 -37.53 18.50
C HIS A 274 -18.70 -37.06 17.80
N PHE A 275 -17.67 -37.92 17.75
CA PHE A 275 -16.42 -37.58 17.07
C PHE A 275 -16.59 -37.47 15.54
N SER A 276 -17.43 -38.31 14.94
CA SER A 276 -17.74 -38.27 13.50
C SER A 276 -18.38 -36.94 13.10
N GLN A 277 -19.29 -36.42 13.93
CA GLN A 277 -19.86 -35.09 13.71
C GLN A 277 -18.80 -33.99 13.83
N PHE A 278 -18.00 -34.02 14.90
CA PHE A 278 -16.87 -33.09 15.08
C PHE A 278 -15.91 -33.12 13.87
N SER A 279 -15.53 -34.32 13.43
CA SER A 279 -14.61 -34.53 12.30
C SER A 279 -15.15 -33.93 11.00
N LYS A 280 -16.45 -34.03 10.73
CA LYS A 280 -17.10 -33.36 9.59
C LYS A 280 -17.05 -31.84 9.68
N GLU A 281 -17.20 -31.28 10.88
CA GLU A 281 -17.11 -29.83 11.08
C GLU A 281 -15.67 -29.32 10.86
N ILE A 282 -14.65 -30.09 11.29
CA ILE A 282 -13.24 -29.81 10.98
C ILE A 282 -12.97 -29.88 9.47
N ASP A 283 -13.50 -30.88 8.76
CA ASP A 283 -13.40 -30.99 7.30
C ASP A 283 -13.91 -29.73 6.58
N VAL A 284 -15.03 -29.17 7.06
CA VAL A 284 -15.60 -27.93 6.53
C VAL A 284 -14.71 -26.73 6.85
N ALA A 285 -14.22 -26.63 8.08
CA ALA A 285 -13.36 -25.52 8.50
C ALA A 285 -12.04 -25.48 7.72
N ILE A 286 -11.37 -26.62 7.56
CA ILE A 286 -10.13 -26.76 6.77
C ILE A 286 -10.37 -26.29 5.33
N ALA A 287 -11.46 -26.73 4.70
CA ALA A 287 -11.81 -26.34 3.34
C ALA A 287 -12.04 -24.83 3.19
N GLN A 288 -12.73 -24.22 4.15
CA GLN A 288 -13.01 -22.79 4.15
C GLN A 288 -11.74 -21.95 4.36
N ILE A 289 -10.85 -22.37 5.26
CA ILE A 289 -9.57 -21.70 5.50
C ILE A 289 -8.69 -21.80 4.24
N ALA A 290 -8.54 -23.00 3.67
CA ALA A 290 -7.77 -23.22 2.45
C ALA A 290 -8.28 -22.33 1.30
N LYS A 291 -9.60 -22.33 1.09
CA LYS A 291 -10.24 -21.48 0.09
C LYS A 291 -9.94 -20.00 0.34
N ALA A 292 -10.18 -19.49 1.55
CA ALA A 292 -10.00 -18.08 1.87
C ALA A 292 -8.55 -17.62 1.63
N ILE A 293 -7.56 -18.43 2.02
CA ILE A 293 -6.14 -18.13 1.77
C ILE A 293 -5.87 -18.08 0.27
N VAL A 294 -6.29 -19.09 -0.50
CA VAL A 294 -6.07 -19.11 -1.95
C VAL A 294 -6.73 -17.92 -2.63
N GLU A 295 -7.97 -17.59 -2.27
CA GLU A 295 -8.70 -16.47 -2.86
C GLU A 295 -7.98 -15.14 -2.60
N ASP A 296 -7.59 -14.87 -1.35
CA ASP A 296 -6.85 -13.66 -0.97
C ASP A 296 -5.52 -13.54 -1.74
N ARG A 297 -4.71 -14.60 -1.78
CA ARG A 297 -3.41 -14.54 -2.45
C ARG A 297 -3.53 -14.30 -3.94
N ILE A 298 -4.45 -15.00 -4.60
CA ILE A 298 -4.67 -14.82 -6.03
C ILE A 298 -5.21 -13.41 -6.31
N GLU A 299 -6.09 -12.88 -5.46
CA GLU A 299 -6.63 -11.53 -5.61
C GLU A 299 -5.56 -10.45 -5.48
N LEU A 300 -4.67 -10.55 -4.48
CA LEU A 300 -3.53 -9.63 -4.34
C LEU A 300 -2.65 -9.61 -5.59
N ILE A 301 -2.38 -10.79 -6.17
CA ILE A 301 -1.58 -10.89 -7.40
C ILE A 301 -2.34 -10.26 -8.57
N LEU A 302 -3.63 -10.57 -8.73
CA LEU A 302 -4.44 -10.01 -9.82
C LEU A 302 -4.54 -8.49 -9.73
N GLN A 303 -4.67 -7.92 -8.53
CA GLN A 303 -4.67 -6.47 -8.30
C GLN A 303 -3.37 -5.84 -8.80
N LEU A 304 -2.22 -6.37 -8.39
CA LEU A 304 -0.90 -5.91 -8.83
C LEU A 304 -0.74 -5.96 -10.36
N LEU A 305 -1.14 -7.07 -10.99
CA LEU A 305 -1.02 -7.23 -12.44
C LEU A 305 -1.95 -6.28 -13.19
N ASN A 306 -3.19 -6.11 -12.74
CA ASN A 306 -4.15 -5.21 -13.36
C ASN A 306 -3.71 -3.74 -13.23
N GLN A 307 -3.20 -3.33 -12.08
CA GLN A 307 -2.62 -1.99 -11.91
C GLN A 307 -1.42 -1.77 -12.83
N SER A 308 -0.56 -2.79 -12.99
CA SER A 308 0.59 -2.73 -13.92
C SER A 308 0.13 -2.60 -15.38
N ILE A 309 -0.91 -3.33 -15.77
CA ILE A 309 -1.50 -3.24 -17.13
C ILE A 309 -2.11 -1.85 -17.35
N GLN A 310 -2.90 -1.36 -16.40
CA GLN A 310 -3.51 -0.04 -16.47
C GLN A 310 -2.44 1.06 -16.63
N PHE A 311 -1.38 1.00 -15.82
CA PHE A 311 -0.24 1.90 -15.98
C PHE A 311 0.35 1.85 -17.40
N TYR A 312 0.53 0.67 -17.97
CA TYR A 312 1.07 0.57 -19.32
C TYR A 312 0.13 1.07 -20.41
N ASP A 313 -1.18 0.92 -20.24
CA ASP A 313 -2.17 1.50 -21.15
C ASP A 313 -2.07 3.04 -21.13
N ASP A 314 -2.02 3.64 -19.94
CA ASP A 314 -1.84 5.08 -19.76
C ASP A 314 -0.49 5.55 -20.35
N PHE A 315 0.59 4.79 -20.09
CA PHE A 315 1.93 5.07 -20.61
C PHE A 315 1.97 5.04 -22.15
N LEU A 316 1.34 4.05 -22.77
CA LEU A 316 1.28 3.93 -24.24
C LEU A 316 0.45 5.05 -24.87
N GLU A 317 -0.66 5.46 -24.24
CA GLU A 317 -1.44 6.61 -24.69
C GLU A 317 -0.62 7.90 -24.62
N GLN A 318 0.08 8.12 -23.51
CA GLN A 318 0.96 9.27 -23.32
C GLN A 318 2.11 9.26 -24.33
N GLN A 319 2.74 8.11 -24.56
CA GLN A 319 3.77 7.95 -25.57
C GLN A 319 3.25 8.28 -26.97
N GLN A 320 2.08 7.77 -27.35
CA GLN A 320 1.47 8.04 -28.65
C GLN A 320 1.19 9.54 -28.84
N ARG A 321 0.70 10.23 -27.81
CA ARG A 321 0.49 11.68 -27.84
C ARG A 321 1.79 12.44 -28.10
N TYR A 322 2.86 12.11 -27.37
CA TYR A 322 4.15 12.79 -27.56
C TYR A 322 4.78 12.52 -28.93
N GLN A 323 4.60 11.32 -29.48
CA GLN A 323 5.07 11.00 -30.83
C GLN A 323 4.36 11.79 -31.94
N GLN A 324 3.17 12.35 -31.67
CA GLN A 324 2.45 13.20 -32.61
C GLN A 324 2.91 14.67 -32.57
N GLU A 325 3.69 15.07 -31.57
CA GLU A 325 4.20 16.44 -31.46
C GLU A 325 5.27 16.74 -32.51
N THR A 326 5.12 17.87 -33.20
CA THR A 326 6.11 18.29 -34.19
C THR A 326 7.39 18.79 -33.52
N PRO A 327 8.57 18.72 -34.20
CA PRO A 327 9.78 19.34 -33.70
C PRO A 327 9.61 20.83 -33.37
N ASP A 328 8.85 21.56 -34.21
CA ASP A 328 8.58 22.98 -34.00
C ASP A 328 7.74 23.25 -32.74
N GLN A 329 6.74 22.40 -32.47
CA GLN A 329 5.96 22.47 -31.24
C GLN A 329 6.87 22.28 -30.02
N ARG A 330 7.70 21.24 -30.02
CA ARG A 330 8.61 20.95 -28.89
C ARG A 330 9.65 22.05 -28.67
N GLN A 331 10.18 22.63 -29.75
CA GLN A 331 11.09 23.77 -29.66
C GLN A 331 10.38 25.02 -29.15
N SER A 332 9.14 25.25 -29.58
CA SER A 332 8.32 26.37 -29.10
C SER A 332 8.01 26.25 -27.61
N GLU A 333 7.64 25.06 -27.13
CA GLU A 333 7.45 24.77 -25.70
C GLU A 333 8.73 25.01 -24.90
N GLN A 334 9.88 24.51 -25.40
CA GLN A 334 11.17 24.72 -24.75
C GLN A 334 11.51 26.21 -24.62
N ASN A 335 11.35 26.96 -25.70
CA ASN A 335 11.61 28.40 -25.72
C ASN A 335 10.68 29.14 -24.76
N TRP A 336 9.40 28.76 -24.72
CA TRP A 336 8.42 29.31 -23.78
C TRP A 336 8.82 29.06 -22.33
N LEU A 337 9.21 27.83 -21.98
CA LEU A 337 9.69 27.47 -20.64
C LEU A 337 10.94 28.26 -20.23
N MET A 338 11.93 28.36 -21.13
CA MET A 338 13.15 29.13 -20.88
C MET A 338 12.86 30.62 -20.67
N THR A 339 12.00 31.20 -21.51
CA THR A 339 11.63 32.63 -21.41
C THR A 339 10.91 32.90 -20.09
N ARG A 340 9.94 32.06 -19.72
CA ARG A 340 9.21 32.23 -18.46
C ARG A 340 10.07 32.03 -17.23
N ARG A 341 11.07 31.12 -17.30
CA ARG A 341 12.03 30.99 -16.21
C ARG A 341 12.82 32.27 -16.03
N GLN A 342 13.36 32.80 -17.13
CA GLN A 342 14.14 34.03 -17.10
C GLN A 342 13.32 35.21 -16.57
N ASP A 343 12.06 35.35 -17.01
CA ASP A 343 11.15 36.39 -16.53
C ASP A 343 10.93 36.27 -15.00
N LEU A 344 10.59 35.08 -14.50
CA LEU A 344 10.31 34.87 -13.08
C LEU A 344 11.55 35.03 -12.21
N GLU A 345 12.71 34.55 -12.67
CA GLU A 345 13.99 34.75 -12.00
C GLU A 345 14.36 36.23 -11.93
N GLN A 346 14.15 37.00 -13.00
CA GLN A 346 14.38 38.44 -12.99
C GLN A 346 13.50 39.15 -11.95
N VAL A 347 12.21 38.83 -11.87
CA VAL A 347 11.31 39.41 -10.86
C VAL A 347 11.73 39.01 -9.45
N ARG A 348 12.11 37.74 -9.24
CA ARG A 348 12.62 37.25 -7.95
C ARG A 348 13.87 38.00 -7.52
N ASP A 349 14.82 38.20 -8.43
CA ASP A 349 16.10 38.85 -8.16
C ASP A 349 15.93 40.37 -7.97
N ASP A 350 14.97 41.00 -8.64
CA ASP A 350 14.57 42.39 -8.38
C ASP A 350 13.96 42.55 -6.99
N ALA A 351 13.07 41.63 -6.58
CA ALA A 351 12.47 41.63 -5.25
C ALA A 351 13.52 41.35 -4.16
N ALA A 352 14.43 40.41 -4.40
CA ALA A 352 15.53 40.08 -3.49
C ALA A 352 16.42 41.30 -3.23
N ARG A 353 16.81 42.03 -4.28
CA ARG A 353 17.59 43.27 -4.15
C ARG A 353 16.90 44.30 -3.28
N VAL A 354 15.59 44.48 -3.42
CA VAL A 354 14.82 45.40 -2.55
C VAL A 354 14.89 44.95 -1.10
N ILE A 355 14.72 43.65 -0.83
CA ILE A 355 14.75 43.09 0.53
C ILE A 355 16.15 43.20 1.15
N ASP A 356 17.21 42.85 0.42
CA ASP A 356 18.58 42.88 0.93
C ASP A 356 19.03 44.31 1.26
N THR A 357 18.61 45.30 0.47
CA THR A 357 18.88 46.72 0.76
C THR A 357 18.15 47.21 2.03
N ASN A 358 17.14 46.50 2.55
CA ASN A 358 16.54 46.81 3.85
C ASN A 358 17.40 46.32 5.03
N ARG A 359 18.25 45.32 4.81
CA ARG A 359 19.07 44.71 5.86
C ARG A 359 20.40 45.44 6.10
N GLU A 360 20.81 46.28 5.15
CA GLU A 360 22.02 47.10 5.24
C GLU A 360 21.80 48.47 5.92
N PHE A 361 20.54 48.84 6.16
CA PHE A 361 20.11 50.01 6.93
C PHE A 361 19.49 49.55 8.26
#